data_AF-A0AAW4TWB4-F1
#
_entry.id   AF-A0AAW4TWB4-F1
#
_cell.length_a   1.000
_cell.length_b   1.000
_cell.length_c   1.000
_cell.angle_alpha   90.00
_cell.angle_beta   90.00
_cell.angle_gamma   90.00
#
_symmetry.space_group_name_H-M   'P 1'
#
loop_
_entity.id
_entity.type
_entity.pdbx_description
1 polymer ?
#
loop_
_entity_poly.entity_id
_entity_poly.type
_entity_poly.pdbx_seq_one_letter_code
_entity_poly.pdbx_strand_id
1 'polypeptide(L)'
;MVDRFPVVLRGYDKEKVDAAFEVAQDSVNEAHRTLANMREQIAADDDRILQLQAQLQEERNKKSQGNTFASLGANAQQMLASAEQTSSELLERAKQDASSTRTTAQAQAETLINNAKLDAQHIVDDANAKAASILQDANNQAASITTAANEDAAQLRAETAKNVTEQRQTVELELSNTREEHDKRLASERSTQEREIAEMKAEAARQTAELRKNANEEIAKLKSDSNDQIEAALADANKKLADVREQVSKMMTEAQRKAGEITDTAKAKAQEITDEAEVNRTNTMSQVTAEVEQIRADIAAQQDEATKKVNELLANLEERRTAAKQEADELVGQAKNTREEADSYAADKRKEADEQAAEIVRKAGEDADNQIQERRNAAQSELDGLAKRIAELQSREATITQRVAELRAMFAQAFSGFGLSADNSGDAAASLPVVNPVPEQQQESDDEQAQPDDAETDGQSAEQGDEAGQSEPSEPEAE
;
A
#
# COMPACT_ATOMS: atom_id res chain seq x y z
N MET A 1 -19.83 -19.42 -43.17
CA MET A 1 -19.25 -18.48 -42.20
C MET A 1 -19.37 -17.09 -42.80
N VAL A 2 -20.06 -16.17 -42.11
CA VAL A 2 -20.12 -14.77 -42.55
C VAL A 2 -18.89 -14.10 -41.98
N ASP A 3 -17.92 -13.78 -42.83
CA ASP A 3 -16.75 -12.99 -42.44
C ASP A 3 -17.22 -11.62 -41.96
N ARG A 4 -17.23 -11.44 -40.64
CA ARG A 4 -17.52 -10.15 -40.02
C ARG A 4 -16.31 -9.25 -40.24
N PHE A 5 -16.45 -8.29 -41.15
CA PHE A 5 -15.46 -7.24 -41.34
C PHE A 5 -15.24 -6.46 -40.04
N PRO A 6 -13.98 -6.26 -39.62
CA PRO A 6 -13.69 -5.45 -38.44
C PRO A 6 -14.13 -3.99 -38.67
N VAL A 7 -14.77 -3.40 -37.66
CA VAL A 7 -15.32 -2.03 -37.69
C VAL A 7 -14.39 -1.12 -36.88
N VAL A 8 -13.84 -0.09 -37.52
CA VAL A 8 -13.10 1.00 -36.87
C VAL A 8 -14.06 2.14 -36.50
N LEU A 9 -13.61 3.12 -35.69
CA LEU A 9 -14.44 4.20 -35.11
C LEU A 9 -15.30 5.01 -36.12
N ARG A 10 -15.07 4.85 -37.43
CA ARG A 10 -15.87 5.42 -38.53
C ARG A 10 -16.10 4.44 -39.70
N GLY A 11 -16.50 3.20 -39.43
CA GLY A 11 -16.98 2.25 -40.46
C GLY A 11 -16.10 1.02 -40.63
N TYR A 12 -16.24 0.29 -41.75
CA TYR A 12 -15.46 -0.93 -42.01
C TYR A 12 -14.00 -0.61 -42.37
N ASP A 13 -13.09 -1.47 -41.95
CA ASP A 13 -11.68 -1.41 -42.35
C ASP A 13 -11.54 -1.68 -43.85
N LYS A 14 -11.22 -0.63 -44.61
CA LYS A 14 -11.14 -0.67 -46.07
C LYS A 14 -10.10 -1.68 -46.59
N GLU A 15 -8.95 -1.80 -45.92
CA GLU A 15 -7.89 -2.73 -46.36
C GLU A 15 -8.31 -4.19 -46.17
N LYS A 16 -9.03 -4.49 -45.09
CA LYS A 16 -9.57 -5.83 -44.84
C LYS A 16 -10.73 -6.19 -45.77
N VAL A 17 -11.56 -5.22 -46.14
CA VAL A 17 -12.65 -5.40 -47.11
C VAL A 17 -12.09 -5.62 -48.51
N ASP A 18 -11.12 -4.81 -48.95
CA ASP A 18 -10.50 -4.94 -50.27
C ASP A 18 -9.79 -6.31 -50.42
N ALA A 19 -9.08 -6.78 -49.38
CA ALA A 19 -8.46 -8.11 -49.37
C ALA A 19 -9.47 -9.27 -49.46
N ALA A 20 -10.63 -9.15 -48.79
CA ALA A 20 -11.67 -10.17 -48.88
C ALA A 20 -12.34 -10.18 -50.26
N PHE A 21 -12.50 -9.01 -50.90
CA PHE A 21 -12.98 -8.93 -52.28
C PHE A 21 -12.01 -9.59 -53.26
N GLU A 22 -10.70 -9.44 -53.07
CA GLU A 22 -9.69 -10.10 -53.89
C GLU A 22 -9.76 -11.62 -53.78
N VAL A 23 -9.85 -12.16 -52.55
CA VAL A 23 -10.05 -13.60 -52.30
C VAL A 23 -11.38 -14.11 -52.89
N ALA A 24 -12.45 -13.34 -52.76
CA ALA A 24 -13.74 -13.69 -53.35
C ALA A 24 -13.67 -13.72 -54.89
N GLN A 25 -12.99 -12.75 -55.50
CA GLN A 25 -12.78 -12.69 -56.95
C GLN A 25 -11.98 -13.90 -57.45
N ASP A 26 -10.94 -14.30 -56.73
CA ASP A 26 -10.12 -15.47 -57.05
C ASP A 26 -10.92 -16.78 -56.94
N SER A 27 -11.76 -16.91 -55.91
CA SER A 27 -12.63 -18.08 -55.75
C SER A 27 -13.64 -18.22 -56.91
N VAL A 28 -14.17 -17.10 -57.42
CA VAL A 28 -15.08 -17.08 -58.57
C VAL A 28 -14.34 -17.47 -59.85
N ASN A 29 -13.11 -16.99 -60.03
CA ASN A 29 -12.27 -17.36 -61.18
C ASN A 29 -11.92 -18.86 -61.17
N GLU A 30 -11.63 -19.42 -60.01
CA GLU A 30 -11.37 -20.85 -59.85
C GLU A 30 -12.62 -21.70 -60.10
N ALA A 31 -13.78 -21.26 -59.60
CA ALA A 31 -15.07 -21.90 -59.88
C ALA A 31 -15.39 -21.89 -61.39
N HIS A 32 -15.08 -20.80 -62.10
CA HIS A 32 -15.23 -20.75 -63.56
C HIS A 32 -14.31 -21.73 -64.30
N ARG A 33 -13.07 -21.90 -63.84
CA ARG A 33 -12.11 -22.87 -64.43
C ARG A 33 -12.56 -24.31 -64.21
N THR A 34 -13.02 -24.65 -63.01
CA THR A 34 -13.54 -26.00 -62.73
C THR A 34 -14.78 -26.32 -63.57
N LEU A 35 -15.68 -25.35 -63.76
CA LEU A 35 -16.85 -25.48 -64.63
C LEU A 35 -16.47 -25.69 -66.11
N ALA A 36 -15.43 -25.02 -66.60
CA ALA A 36 -14.93 -25.21 -67.96
C ALA A 36 -14.37 -26.63 -68.15
N ASN A 37 -13.56 -27.12 -67.21
CA ASN A 37 -13.00 -28.47 -67.25
C ASN A 37 -14.09 -29.55 -67.19
N MET A 38 -15.11 -29.38 -66.35
CA MET A 38 -16.24 -30.31 -66.28
C MET A 38 -17.02 -30.37 -67.60
N ARG A 39 -17.20 -29.24 -68.28
CA ARG A 39 -17.88 -29.21 -69.60
C ARG A 39 -17.09 -29.95 -70.67
N GLU A 40 -15.76 -29.82 -70.66
CA GLU A 40 -14.89 -30.54 -71.59
C GLU A 40 -14.90 -32.05 -71.32
N GLN A 41 -14.91 -32.45 -70.05
CA GLN A 41 -15.02 -33.86 -69.67
C GLN A 41 -16.36 -34.48 -70.10
N ILE A 42 -17.48 -33.77 -69.91
CA ILE A 42 -18.79 -34.23 -70.36
C ILE A 42 -18.83 -34.42 -71.89
N ALA A 43 -18.25 -33.49 -72.65
CA ALA A 43 -18.16 -33.62 -74.11
C ALA A 43 -17.33 -34.85 -74.54
N ALA A 44 -16.22 -35.11 -73.86
CA ALA A 44 -15.39 -36.30 -74.13
C ALA A 44 -16.12 -37.62 -73.77
N ASP A 45 -16.90 -37.62 -72.69
CA ASP A 45 -17.69 -38.78 -72.28
C ASP A 45 -18.84 -39.05 -73.26
N ASP A 46 -19.52 -38.01 -73.77
CA ASP A 46 -20.57 -38.14 -74.79
C ASP A 46 -20.03 -38.75 -76.10
N ASP A 47 -18.85 -38.34 -76.56
CA ASP A 47 -18.18 -38.94 -77.72
C ASP A 47 -17.86 -40.42 -77.50
N ARG A 48 -17.48 -40.79 -76.27
CA ARG A 48 -17.19 -42.18 -75.91
C ARG A 48 -18.44 -43.04 -75.87
N ILE A 49 -19.57 -42.49 -75.41
CA ILE A 49 -20.87 -43.17 -75.42
C ILE A 49 -21.30 -43.45 -76.86
N LEU A 50 -21.14 -42.50 -77.79
CA LEU A 50 -21.46 -42.70 -79.20
C LEU A 50 -20.62 -43.82 -79.83
N GLN A 51 -19.32 -43.87 -79.53
CA GLN A 51 -18.44 -44.95 -80.00
C GLN A 51 -18.86 -46.32 -79.44
N LEU A 52 -19.19 -46.39 -78.15
CA LEU A 52 -19.65 -47.62 -77.51
C LEU A 52 -20.99 -48.10 -78.07
N GLN A 53 -21.91 -47.19 -78.40
CA GLN A 53 -23.16 -47.53 -79.08
C GLN A 53 -22.93 -48.11 -80.48
N ALA A 54 -21.99 -47.53 -81.25
CA ALA A 54 -21.62 -48.05 -82.56
C ALA A 54 -21.01 -49.47 -82.47
N GLN A 55 -20.13 -49.70 -81.50
CA GLN A 55 -19.54 -51.02 -81.24
C GLN A 55 -20.58 -52.06 -80.80
N LEU A 56 -21.53 -51.67 -79.94
CA LEU A 56 -22.62 -52.55 -79.52
C LEU A 56 -23.53 -52.94 -80.69
N GLN A 57 -23.77 -52.04 -81.64
CA GLN A 57 -24.57 -52.33 -82.83
C GLN A 57 -23.83 -53.28 -83.79
N GLU A 58 -22.50 -53.17 -83.88
CA GLU A 58 -21.66 -54.09 -84.66
C GLU A 58 -21.58 -55.49 -84.01
N GLU A 59 -21.40 -55.56 -82.70
CA GLU A 59 -21.41 -56.82 -81.93
C GLU A 59 -22.78 -57.52 -81.98
N ARG A 60 -23.87 -56.75 -81.94
CA ARG A 60 -25.23 -57.28 -82.08
C ARG A 60 -25.47 -57.91 -83.46
N ASN A 61 -24.83 -57.39 -84.51
CA ASN A 61 -24.89 -57.98 -85.85
C ASN A 61 -24.03 -59.25 -85.98
N LYS A 62 -23.00 -59.45 -85.14
CA LYS A 62 -22.10 -60.63 -85.18
C LYS A 62 -22.63 -61.86 -84.43
N LYS A 63 -23.50 -61.72 -83.42
CA LYS A 63 -24.00 -62.84 -82.57
C LYS A 63 -25.14 -63.70 -83.17
N SER A 64 -25.49 -63.54 -84.45
CA SER A 64 -26.65 -64.21 -85.06
C SER A 64 -26.41 -65.65 -85.57
N GLN A 65 -25.29 -66.33 -85.29
CA GLN A 65 -25.05 -67.69 -85.82
C GLN A 65 -24.59 -68.72 -84.76
N GLY A 66 -25.55 -69.55 -84.34
CA GLY A 66 -25.51 -70.98 -83.92
C GLY A 66 -24.39 -71.57 -83.05
N ASN A 67 -24.75 -72.08 -81.85
CA ASN A 67 -23.87 -72.89 -80.96
C ASN A 67 -24.30 -74.38 -80.86
N THR A 68 -23.35 -75.32 -80.96
CA THR A 68 -23.50 -76.80 -80.85
C THR A 68 -22.89 -77.40 -79.56
N PHE A 69 -23.46 -78.51 -79.06
CA PHE A 69 -23.26 -79.12 -77.71
C PHE A 69 -21.83 -79.54 -77.28
N ALA A 70 -20.89 -79.82 -78.18
CA ALA A 70 -19.50 -80.10 -77.78
C ALA A 70 -18.78 -78.85 -77.24
N SER A 71 -19.26 -77.66 -77.64
CA SER A 71 -18.81 -76.39 -77.07
C SER A 71 -19.29 -76.18 -75.64
N LEU A 72 -20.37 -76.83 -75.17
CA LEU A 72 -20.89 -76.61 -73.81
C LEU A 72 -19.97 -77.18 -72.71
N GLY A 73 -19.31 -78.32 -72.93
CA GLY A 73 -18.38 -78.89 -71.94
C GLY A 73 -17.04 -78.15 -71.86
N ALA A 74 -16.51 -77.74 -73.02
CA ALA A 74 -15.34 -76.86 -73.10
C ALA A 74 -15.64 -75.46 -72.54
N ASN A 75 -16.84 -74.92 -72.82
CA ASN A 75 -17.33 -73.67 -72.25
C ASN A 75 -17.54 -73.81 -70.74
N ALA A 76 -17.98 -74.96 -70.23
CA ALA A 76 -18.12 -75.17 -68.80
C ALA A 76 -16.76 -75.17 -68.06
N GLN A 77 -15.74 -75.88 -68.57
CA GLN A 77 -14.40 -75.80 -67.99
C GLN A 77 -13.78 -74.40 -68.12
N GLN A 78 -13.98 -73.75 -69.27
CA GLN A 78 -13.54 -72.37 -69.49
C GLN A 78 -14.24 -71.40 -68.53
N MET A 79 -15.53 -71.62 -68.25
CA MET A 79 -16.30 -70.76 -67.36
C MET A 79 -15.92 -71.03 -65.89
N LEU A 80 -15.50 -72.25 -65.50
CA LEU A 80 -15.03 -72.56 -64.14
C LEU A 80 -13.65 -71.95 -63.93
N ALA A 81 -12.75 -72.11 -64.90
CA ALA A 81 -11.46 -71.43 -64.91
C ALA A 81 -11.65 -69.90 -64.88
N SER A 82 -12.65 -69.37 -65.61
CA SER A 82 -13.00 -67.95 -65.54
C SER A 82 -13.60 -67.55 -64.19
N ALA A 83 -14.36 -68.44 -63.53
CA ALA A 83 -14.97 -68.20 -62.23
C ALA A 83 -13.90 -68.15 -61.14
N GLU A 84 -12.94 -69.09 -61.18
CA GLU A 84 -11.79 -69.12 -60.27
C GLU A 84 -10.88 -67.93 -60.50
N GLN A 85 -10.60 -67.59 -61.76
CA GLN A 85 -9.86 -66.37 -62.11
C GLN A 85 -10.60 -65.12 -61.61
N THR A 86 -11.90 -65.03 -61.82
CA THR A 86 -12.72 -63.89 -61.37
C THR A 86 -12.79 -63.82 -59.84
N SER A 87 -12.90 -64.96 -59.13
CA SER A 87 -12.92 -65.00 -57.68
C SER A 87 -11.55 -64.66 -57.08
N SER A 88 -10.46 -65.10 -57.70
CA SER A 88 -9.10 -64.74 -57.30
C SER A 88 -8.85 -63.26 -57.52
N GLU A 89 -9.26 -62.72 -58.67
CA GLU A 89 -9.15 -61.30 -58.99
C GLU A 89 -10.00 -60.43 -58.04
N LEU A 90 -11.20 -60.89 -57.70
CA LEU A 90 -12.06 -60.22 -56.74
C LEU A 90 -11.49 -60.23 -55.32
N LEU A 91 -10.89 -61.35 -54.90
CA LEU A 91 -10.26 -61.46 -53.58
C LEU A 91 -8.99 -60.61 -53.50
N GLU A 92 -8.22 -60.54 -54.59
CA GLU A 92 -7.05 -59.67 -54.67
C GLU A 92 -7.47 -58.19 -54.67
N ARG A 93 -8.55 -57.85 -55.39
CA ARG A 93 -9.13 -56.51 -55.36
C ARG A 93 -9.66 -56.15 -53.98
N ALA A 94 -10.34 -57.06 -53.29
CA ALA A 94 -10.82 -56.84 -51.93
C ALA A 94 -9.65 -56.64 -50.94
N LYS A 95 -8.56 -57.39 -51.08
CA LYS A 95 -7.34 -57.19 -50.29
C LYS A 95 -6.69 -55.84 -50.60
N GLN A 96 -6.61 -55.47 -51.87
CA GLN A 96 -6.08 -54.18 -52.30
C GLN A 96 -6.93 -53.02 -51.77
N ASP A 97 -8.26 -53.13 -51.85
CA ASP A 97 -9.20 -52.13 -51.34
C ASP A 97 -9.13 -52.01 -49.81
N ALA A 98 -9.04 -53.13 -49.09
CA ALA A 98 -8.86 -53.14 -47.63
C ALA A 98 -7.52 -52.51 -47.22
N SER A 99 -6.43 -52.83 -47.94
CA SER A 99 -5.11 -52.23 -47.72
C SER A 99 -5.11 -50.72 -48.00
N SER A 100 -5.73 -50.29 -49.10
CA SER A 100 -5.91 -48.89 -49.47
C SER A 100 -6.72 -48.12 -48.42
N THR A 101 -7.82 -48.72 -47.95
CA THR A 101 -8.68 -48.15 -46.91
C THR A 101 -7.93 -48.01 -45.58
N ARG A 102 -7.17 -49.04 -45.17
CA ARG A 102 -6.34 -48.98 -43.96
C ARG A 102 -5.27 -47.90 -44.06
N THR A 103 -4.59 -47.80 -45.21
CA THR A 103 -3.56 -46.78 -45.46
C THR A 103 -4.16 -45.38 -45.40
N THR A 104 -5.35 -45.19 -46.00
CA THR A 104 -6.07 -43.92 -45.97
C THR A 104 -6.54 -43.55 -44.56
N ALA A 105 -7.09 -44.50 -43.82
CA ALA A 105 -7.51 -44.30 -42.43
C ALA A 105 -6.33 -43.98 -41.52
N GLN A 106 -5.19 -44.64 -41.71
CA GLN A 106 -3.97 -44.36 -40.97
C GLN A 106 -3.44 -42.95 -41.28
N ALA A 107 -3.38 -42.56 -42.54
CA ALA A 107 -2.97 -41.21 -42.93
C ALA A 107 -3.91 -40.13 -42.36
N GLN A 108 -5.22 -40.39 -42.33
CA GLN A 108 -6.20 -39.49 -41.70
C GLN A 108 -6.01 -39.40 -40.19
N ALA A 109 -5.78 -40.52 -39.51
CA ALA A 109 -5.52 -40.55 -38.07
C ALA A 109 -4.22 -39.82 -37.72
N GLU A 110 -3.15 -40.03 -38.49
CA GLU A 110 -1.88 -39.31 -38.34
C GLU A 110 -2.06 -37.81 -38.54
N THR A 111 -2.85 -37.39 -39.55
CA THR A 111 -3.18 -35.98 -39.78
C THR A 111 -3.95 -35.39 -38.59
N LEU A 112 -4.95 -36.10 -38.07
CA LEU A 112 -5.74 -35.66 -36.92
C LEU A 112 -4.88 -35.53 -35.66
N ILE A 113 -4.01 -36.51 -35.39
CA ILE A 113 -3.08 -36.47 -34.26
C ILE A 113 -2.11 -35.30 -34.39
N ASN A 114 -1.58 -35.05 -35.59
CA ASN A 114 -0.69 -33.91 -35.82
C ASN A 114 -1.41 -32.57 -35.64
N ASN A 115 -2.65 -32.45 -36.12
CA ASN A 115 -3.48 -31.26 -35.91
C ASN A 115 -3.78 -31.06 -34.42
N ALA A 116 -4.20 -32.11 -33.71
CA ALA A 116 -4.47 -32.04 -32.27
C ALA A 116 -3.22 -31.65 -31.46
N LYS A 117 -2.03 -32.11 -31.87
CA LYS A 117 -0.75 -31.68 -31.27
C LYS A 117 -0.45 -30.21 -31.53
N LEU A 118 -0.66 -29.73 -32.76
CA LEU A 118 -0.48 -28.32 -33.10
C LEU A 118 -1.45 -27.43 -32.33
N ASP A 119 -2.72 -27.82 -32.25
CA ASP A 119 -3.74 -27.08 -31.50
C ASP A 119 -3.41 -27.03 -30.01
N ALA A 120 -2.98 -28.15 -29.42
CA ALA A 120 -2.54 -28.19 -28.03
C ALA A 120 -1.33 -27.27 -27.79
N GLN A 121 -0.36 -27.27 -28.73
CA GLN A 121 0.79 -26.37 -28.66
C GLN A 121 0.36 -24.90 -28.74
N HIS A 122 -0.51 -24.55 -29.69
CA HIS A 122 -1.05 -23.20 -29.83
C HIS A 122 -1.79 -22.74 -28.58
N ILE A 123 -2.59 -23.60 -27.95
CA ILE A 123 -3.28 -23.27 -26.70
C ILE A 123 -2.27 -22.98 -25.58
N VAL A 124 -1.22 -23.79 -25.45
CA VAL A 124 -0.17 -23.60 -24.44
C VAL A 124 0.61 -22.31 -24.70
N ASP A 125 0.98 -22.04 -25.95
CA ASP A 125 1.70 -20.84 -26.35
C ASP A 125 0.85 -19.58 -26.10
N ASP A 126 -0.43 -19.61 -26.45
CA ASP A 126 -1.38 -18.51 -26.18
C ASP A 126 -1.58 -18.29 -24.67
N ALA A 127 -1.70 -19.36 -23.89
CA ALA A 127 -1.82 -19.27 -22.43
C ALA A 127 -0.55 -18.67 -21.81
N ASN A 128 0.63 -19.10 -22.26
CA ASN A 128 1.92 -18.57 -21.82
C ASN A 128 2.09 -17.09 -22.21
N ALA A 129 1.71 -16.72 -23.43
CA ALA A 129 1.75 -15.33 -23.89
C ALA A 129 0.82 -14.43 -23.07
N LYS A 130 -0.40 -14.89 -22.77
CA LYS A 130 -1.34 -14.17 -21.90
C LYS A 130 -0.81 -14.04 -20.47
N ALA A 131 -0.27 -15.12 -19.90
CA ALA A 131 0.33 -15.10 -18.57
C ALA A 131 1.50 -14.12 -18.50
N ALA A 132 2.39 -14.13 -19.49
CA ALA A 132 3.49 -13.18 -19.58
C ALA A 132 3.01 -11.73 -19.67
N SER A 133 1.96 -11.46 -20.47
CA SER A 133 1.35 -10.12 -20.56
C SER A 133 0.77 -9.67 -19.22
N ILE A 134 0.01 -10.53 -18.53
CA ILE A 134 -0.58 -10.21 -17.21
C ILE A 134 0.52 -9.92 -16.19
N LEU A 135 1.58 -10.73 -16.16
CA LEU A 135 2.73 -10.50 -15.27
C LEU A 135 3.46 -9.20 -15.59
N GLN A 136 3.62 -8.87 -16.87
CA GLN A 136 4.23 -7.61 -17.29
C GLN A 136 3.36 -6.41 -16.87
N ASP A 137 2.05 -6.47 -17.08
CA ASP A 137 1.12 -5.41 -16.69
C ASP A 137 1.09 -5.24 -15.16
N ALA A 138 1.06 -6.34 -14.40
CA ALA A 138 1.14 -6.31 -12.95
C ALA A 138 2.46 -5.70 -12.45
N ASN A 139 3.59 -6.04 -13.07
CA ASN A 139 4.88 -5.45 -12.75
C ASN A 139 4.94 -3.95 -13.08
N ASN A 140 4.41 -3.54 -14.23
CA ASN A 140 4.34 -2.13 -14.61
C ASN A 140 3.45 -1.33 -13.65
N GLN A 141 2.30 -1.89 -13.27
CA GLN A 141 1.40 -1.25 -12.30
C GLN A 141 2.03 -1.16 -10.92
N ALA A 142 2.69 -2.22 -10.45
CA ALA A 142 3.44 -2.20 -9.19
C ALA A 142 4.54 -1.14 -9.20
N ALA A 143 5.36 -1.08 -10.26
CA ALA A 143 6.40 -0.08 -10.42
C ALA A 143 5.84 1.36 -10.45
N SER A 144 4.72 1.58 -11.13
CA SER A 144 4.04 2.87 -11.18
C SER A 144 3.51 3.28 -9.80
N ILE A 145 2.90 2.36 -9.05
CA ILE A 145 2.41 2.62 -7.69
C ILE A 145 3.58 2.93 -6.76
N THR A 146 4.67 2.16 -6.81
CA THR A 146 5.86 2.41 -5.99
C THR A 146 6.49 3.76 -6.32
N THR A 147 6.55 4.14 -7.60
CA THR A 147 7.08 5.44 -8.02
C THR A 147 6.21 6.59 -7.50
N ALA A 148 4.88 6.51 -7.69
CA ALA A 148 3.95 7.52 -7.19
C ALA A 148 4.02 7.64 -5.66
N ALA A 149 4.05 6.52 -4.92
CA ALA A 149 4.17 6.54 -3.47
C ALA A 149 5.50 7.18 -3.00
N ASN A 150 6.60 6.96 -3.72
CA ASN A 150 7.89 7.59 -3.42
C ASN A 150 7.87 9.09 -3.70
N GLU A 151 7.24 9.53 -4.80
CA GLU A 151 7.07 10.94 -5.14
C GLU A 151 6.19 11.66 -4.12
N ASP A 152 5.05 11.09 -3.75
CA ASP A 152 4.15 11.61 -2.71
C ASP A 152 4.86 11.72 -1.36
N ALA A 153 5.62 10.69 -0.98
CA ALA A 153 6.39 10.71 0.26
C ALA A 153 7.52 11.75 0.23
N ALA A 154 8.14 12.00 -0.93
CA ALA A 154 9.14 13.06 -1.08
C ALA A 154 8.50 14.44 -0.99
N GLN A 155 7.34 14.63 -1.62
CA GLN A 155 6.58 15.88 -1.56
C GLN A 155 6.12 16.20 -0.14
N LEU A 156 5.56 15.22 0.57
CA LEU A 156 5.14 15.38 1.96
C LEU A 156 6.31 15.75 2.88
N ARG A 157 7.49 15.13 2.68
CA ARG A 157 8.72 15.49 3.42
C ARG A 157 9.17 16.90 3.11
N ALA A 158 9.14 17.33 1.85
CA ALA A 158 9.51 18.67 1.44
C ALA A 158 8.55 19.74 2.03
N GLU A 159 7.25 19.48 1.98
CA GLU A 159 6.23 20.35 2.56
C GLU A 159 6.36 20.44 4.08
N THR A 160 6.57 19.30 4.75
CA THR A 160 6.81 19.27 6.20
C THR A 160 8.08 20.05 6.57
N ALA A 161 9.18 19.86 5.84
CA ALA A 161 10.42 20.60 6.07
C ALA A 161 10.24 22.12 5.89
N LYS A 162 9.44 22.52 4.89
CA LYS A 162 9.08 23.93 4.67
C LYS A 162 8.26 24.48 5.83
N ASN A 163 7.18 23.80 6.22
CA ASN A 163 6.32 24.23 7.33
C ASN A 163 7.08 24.33 8.65
N VAL A 164 7.97 23.37 8.94
CA VAL A 164 8.84 23.41 10.13
C VAL A 164 9.79 24.61 10.08
N THR A 165 10.35 24.91 8.91
CA THR A 165 11.23 26.08 8.74
C THR A 165 10.46 27.38 8.95
N GLU A 166 9.27 27.52 8.37
CA GLU A 166 8.41 28.70 8.53
C GLU A 166 7.94 28.87 9.98
N GLN A 167 7.56 27.79 10.67
CA GLN A 167 7.23 27.81 12.09
C GLN A 167 8.44 28.25 12.93
N ARG A 168 9.63 27.71 12.66
CA ARG A 168 10.84 28.09 13.39
C ARG A 168 11.17 29.57 13.21
N GLN A 169 11.08 30.08 11.98
CA GLN A 169 11.30 31.51 11.70
C GLN A 169 10.27 32.39 12.39
N THR A 170 9.01 31.97 12.44
CA THR A 170 7.94 32.69 13.15
C THR A 170 8.24 32.77 14.65
N VAL A 171 8.55 31.63 15.28
CA VAL A 171 8.91 31.57 16.70
C VAL A 171 10.17 32.38 17.01
N GLU A 172 11.17 32.34 16.13
CA GLU A 172 12.40 33.12 16.28
C GLU A 172 12.13 34.63 16.23
N LEU A 173 11.24 35.07 15.33
CA LEU A 173 10.81 36.47 15.23
C LEU A 173 9.99 36.91 16.45
N GLU A 174 9.07 36.08 16.93
CA GLU A 174 8.32 36.32 18.17
C GLU A 174 9.24 36.40 19.39
N LEU A 175 10.23 35.50 19.48
CA LEU A 175 11.21 35.52 20.55
C LEU A 175 12.09 36.78 20.48
N SER A 176 12.48 37.21 19.27
CA SER A 176 13.22 38.47 19.09
C SER A 176 12.37 39.66 19.54
N ASN A 177 11.11 39.73 19.10
CA ASN A 177 10.20 40.83 19.45
C ASN A 177 9.95 40.90 20.97
N THR A 178 9.71 39.75 21.62
CA THR A 178 9.49 39.70 23.07
C THR A 178 10.74 40.09 23.87
N ARG A 179 11.93 39.72 23.40
CA ARG A 179 13.20 40.17 23.99
C ARG A 179 13.38 41.68 23.85
N GLU A 180 13.15 42.24 22.66
CA GLU A 180 13.24 43.68 22.45
C GLU A 180 12.22 44.46 23.30
N GLU A 181 11.00 43.95 23.43
CA GLU A 181 9.97 44.55 24.28
C GLU A 181 10.36 44.48 25.76
N HIS A 182 10.88 43.34 26.20
CA HIS A 182 11.39 43.17 27.56
C HIS A 182 12.53 44.15 27.86
N ASP A 183 13.49 44.30 26.95
CA ASP A 183 14.63 45.22 27.11
C ASP A 183 14.17 46.68 27.16
N LYS A 184 13.19 47.07 26.33
CA LYS A 184 12.56 48.40 26.38
C LYS A 184 11.85 48.64 27.71
N ARG A 185 11.09 47.66 28.19
CA ARG A 185 10.38 47.75 29.49
C ARG A 185 11.38 47.89 30.63
N LEU A 186 12.43 47.08 30.64
CA LEU A 186 13.48 47.13 31.65
C LEU A 186 14.25 48.45 31.62
N ALA A 187 14.53 49.00 30.44
CA ALA A 187 15.13 50.33 30.29
C ALA A 187 14.20 51.44 30.83
N SER A 188 12.89 51.34 30.54
CA SER A 188 11.89 52.28 31.08
C SER A 188 11.81 52.20 32.60
N GLU A 189 11.74 51.00 33.18
CA GLU A 189 11.70 50.78 34.62
C GLU A 189 12.97 51.31 35.31
N ARG A 190 14.14 51.08 34.71
CA ARG A 190 15.40 51.67 35.20
C ARG A 190 15.36 53.19 35.16
N SER A 191 14.88 53.78 34.08
CA SER A 191 14.77 55.24 33.96
C SER A 191 13.80 55.83 34.98
N THR A 192 12.66 55.18 35.24
CA THR A 192 11.72 55.62 36.29
C THR A 192 12.35 55.50 37.68
N GLN A 193 13.03 54.40 37.98
CA GLN A 193 13.72 54.22 39.26
C GLN A 193 14.85 55.24 39.45
N GLU A 194 15.65 55.51 38.43
CA GLU A 194 16.69 56.53 38.48
C GLU A 194 16.11 57.92 38.76
N ARG A 195 14.96 58.24 38.15
CA ARG A 195 14.24 59.49 38.40
C ARG A 195 13.68 59.56 39.81
N GLU A 196 13.02 58.51 40.30
CA GLU A 196 12.49 58.44 41.67
C GLU A 196 13.62 58.59 42.70
N ILE A 197 14.76 57.93 42.48
CA ILE A 197 15.95 58.06 43.34
C ILE A 197 16.48 59.51 43.30
N ALA A 198 16.52 60.14 42.13
CA ALA A 198 16.95 61.53 42.00
C ALA A 198 15.98 62.50 42.72
N GLU A 199 14.67 62.28 42.60
CA GLU A 199 13.63 63.05 43.29
C GLU A 199 13.74 62.87 44.81
N MET A 200 13.89 61.64 45.31
CA MET A 200 14.11 61.36 46.73
C MET A 200 15.37 62.03 47.26
N LYS A 201 16.48 62.00 46.51
CA LYS A 201 17.72 62.70 46.89
C LYS A 201 17.55 64.21 46.93
N ALA A 202 16.84 64.78 45.97
CA ALA A 202 16.55 66.21 45.93
C ALA A 202 15.66 66.64 47.11
N GLU A 203 14.65 65.84 47.44
CA GLU A 203 13.77 66.10 48.58
C GLU A 203 14.50 65.98 49.92
N ALA A 204 15.31 64.93 50.10
CA ALA A 204 16.15 64.78 51.29
C ALA A 204 17.13 65.96 51.44
N ALA A 205 17.69 66.47 50.33
CA ALA A 205 18.55 67.65 50.35
C ALA A 205 17.79 68.93 50.73
N ARG A 206 16.55 69.11 50.26
CA ARG A 206 15.66 70.22 50.66
C ARG A 206 15.33 70.16 52.14
N GLN A 207 14.88 69.01 52.63
CA GLN A 207 14.59 68.80 54.04
C GLN A 207 15.81 69.08 54.91
N THR A 208 17.00 68.65 54.49
CA THR A 208 18.26 68.96 55.19
C THR A 208 18.56 70.46 55.20
N ALA A 209 18.36 71.15 54.09
CA ALA A 209 18.57 72.60 54.00
C ALA A 209 17.57 73.38 54.88
N GLU A 210 16.31 72.95 54.92
CA GLU A 210 15.27 73.52 55.75
C GLU A 210 15.54 73.30 57.24
N LEU A 211 15.93 72.09 57.64
CA LEU A 211 16.38 71.79 59.00
C LEU A 211 17.57 72.67 59.40
N ARG A 212 18.57 72.85 58.53
CA ARG A 212 19.71 73.74 58.79
C ARG A 212 19.29 75.21 58.91
N LYS A 213 18.35 75.66 58.08
CA LYS A 213 17.81 77.02 58.15
C LYS A 213 17.11 77.24 59.49
N ASN A 214 16.19 76.36 59.87
CA ASN A 214 15.45 76.43 61.14
C ASN A 214 16.42 76.39 62.33
N ALA A 215 17.39 75.48 62.32
CA ALA A 215 18.42 75.40 63.36
C ALA A 215 19.26 76.69 63.45
N ASN A 216 19.62 77.31 62.31
CA ASN A 216 20.35 78.58 62.30
C ASN A 216 19.49 79.75 62.81
N GLU A 217 18.20 79.78 62.47
CA GLU A 217 17.24 80.77 62.97
C GLU A 217 17.06 80.64 64.49
N GLU A 218 16.94 79.42 65.01
CA GLU A 218 16.91 79.15 66.45
C GLU A 218 18.21 79.56 67.14
N ILE A 219 19.37 79.22 66.58
CA ILE A 219 20.68 79.67 67.10
C ILE A 219 20.77 81.19 67.12
N ALA A 220 20.31 81.87 66.06
CA ALA A 220 20.31 83.33 65.99
C ALA A 220 19.38 83.95 67.04
N LYS A 221 18.18 83.37 67.23
CA LYS A 221 17.24 83.79 68.27
C LYS A 221 17.82 83.59 69.66
N LEU A 222 18.36 82.41 69.95
CA LEU A 222 19.04 82.13 71.22
C LEU A 222 20.22 83.07 71.48
N LYS A 223 21.00 83.42 70.44
CA LYS A 223 22.06 84.42 70.55
C LYS A 223 21.52 85.82 70.82
N SER A 224 20.45 86.24 70.16
CA SER A 224 19.79 87.52 70.40
C SER A 224 19.26 87.58 71.83
N ASP A 225 18.48 86.58 72.24
CA ASP A 225 17.92 86.46 73.59
C ASP A 225 19.05 86.46 74.63
N SER A 226 20.16 85.77 74.37
CA SER A 226 21.34 85.79 75.23
C SER A 226 22.03 87.15 75.25
N ASN A 227 22.12 87.85 74.12
CA ASN A 227 22.70 89.20 74.06
C ASN A 227 21.81 90.21 74.80
N ASP A 228 20.51 90.14 74.62
CA ASP A 228 19.52 90.96 75.32
C ASP A 228 19.59 90.70 76.83
N GLN A 229 19.77 89.43 77.24
CA GLN A 229 20.02 89.07 78.63
C GLN A 229 21.35 89.63 79.15
N ILE A 230 22.42 89.59 78.35
CA ILE A 230 23.72 90.17 78.70
C ILE A 230 23.61 91.68 78.81
N GLU A 231 22.95 92.36 77.88
CA GLU A 231 22.76 93.81 77.88
C GLU A 231 21.84 94.23 79.03
N ALA A 232 20.75 93.52 79.27
CA ALA A 232 19.91 93.69 80.45
C ALA A 232 20.74 93.49 81.72
N ALA A 233 21.55 92.43 81.81
CA ALA A 233 22.41 92.19 82.97
C ALA A 233 23.49 93.26 83.15
N LEU A 234 24.05 93.81 82.06
CA LEU A 234 25.02 94.90 82.08
C LEU A 234 24.36 96.23 82.45
N ALA A 235 23.17 96.52 81.94
CA ALA A 235 22.37 97.68 82.30
C ALA A 235 21.95 97.60 83.77
N ASP A 236 21.55 96.41 84.23
CA ASP A 236 21.20 96.14 85.61
C ASP A 236 22.46 96.14 86.51
N ALA A 237 23.63 95.75 86.00
CA ALA A 237 24.91 95.89 86.69
C ALA A 237 25.40 97.33 86.74
N ASN A 238 25.18 98.14 85.70
CA ASN A 238 25.50 99.57 85.66
C ASN A 238 24.53 100.39 86.52
N LYS A 239 23.25 100.02 86.52
CA LYS A 239 22.25 100.51 87.46
C LYS A 239 22.61 100.08 88.87
N LYS A 240 22.99 98.83 89.11
CA LYS A 240 23.54 98.38 90.39
C LYS A 240 24.87 99.05 90.71
N LEU A 241 25.69 99.49 89.76
CA LEU A 241 26.93 100.24 90.03
C LEU A 241 26.62 101.70 90.41
N ALA A 242 25.59 102.30 89.80
CA ALA A 242 25.07 103.61 90.13
C ALA A 242 24.33 103.58 91.49
N ASP A 243 23.49 102.57 91.69
CA ASP A 243 22.88 102.22 92.97
C ASP A 243 23.99 101.90 93.95
N VAL A 244 25.04 101.12 93.66
CA VAL A 244 26.21 100.89 94.55
C VAL A 244 26.99 102.18 94.81
N ARG A 245 26.96 103.20 93.94
CA ARG A 245 27.52 104.52 94.29
C ARG A 245 26.60 105.30 95.24
N GLU A 246 25.28 105.15 95.13
CA GLU A 246 24.29 105.68 96.08
C GLU A 246 24.19 104.84 97.38
N GLN A 247 24.46 103.55 97.26
CA GLN A 247 24.24 102.47 98.20
C GLN A 247 25.59 102.07 98.80
N VAL A 248 26.77 102.53 98.37
CA VAL A 248 27.99 102.54 99.21
C VAL A 248 27.78 103.48 100.40
N SER A 249 26.86 104.44 100.28
CA SER A 249 26.36 105.21 101.42
C SER A 249 25.31 104.47 102.27
N LYS A 250 24.62 103.44 101.75
CA LYS A 250 23.59 102.64 102.46
C LYS A 250 24.02 101.19 102.81
N MET A 251 25.06 100.63 102.17
CA MET A 251 25.61 99.26 102.23
C MET A 251 26.74 99.12 103.22
N MET A 252 27.20 100.20 103.84
CA MET A 252 27.83 100.04 105.15
C MET A 252 26.84 99.43 106.17
N THR A 253 25.52 99.47 105.91
CA THR A 253 24.50 99.07 106.90
C THR A 253 23.71 97.81 106.52
N GLU A 254 23.60 97.43 105.25
CA GLU A 254 22.83 96.23 104.84
C GLU A 254 23.66 95.06 104.24
N ALA A 255 24.97 95.23 104.07
CA ALA A 255 25.88 94.14 103.71
C ALA A 255 26.00 93.04 104.82
N GLN A 256 25.39 93.27 105.99
CA GLN A 256 25.34 92.28 107.07
C GLN A 256 24.09 91.37 107.05
N ARG A 257 23.16 91.52 106.09
CA ARG A 257 21.86 90.80 106.17
C ARG A 257 21.50 89.84 105.03
N LYS A 258 22.13 89.90 103.85
CA LYS A 258 21.69 89.10 102.68
C LYS A 258 22.75 88.15 102.10
N ALA A 259 23.47 87.48 102.99
CA ALA A 259 24.32 86.33 102.65
C ALA A 259 23.54 84.99 102.59
N GLY A 260 22.22 84.96 102.82
CA GLY A 260 21.42 83.74 102.95
C GLY A 260 20.60 83.30 101.74
N GLU A 261 20.27 84.20 100.79
CA GLU A 261 19.29 83.88 99.72
C GLU A 261 19.94 83.26 98.46
N ILE A 262 21.27 83.16 98.41
CA ILE A 262 22.03 82.72 97.23
C ILE A 262 22.06 81.19 97.09
N THR A 263 21.81 80.43 98.16
CA THR A 263 21.90 78.96 98.14
C THR A 263 20.60 78.25 97.72
N ASP A 264 19.44 78.89 97.81
CA ASP A 264 18.15 78.22 97.59
C ASP A 264 17.74 78.20 96.10
N THR A 265 18.20 79.16 95.31
CA THR A 265 17.91 79.24 93.86
C THR A 265 18.82 78.35 93.01
N ALA A 266 20.02 78.00 93.50
CA ALA A 266 20.94 77.11 92.81
C ALA A 266 20.51 75.62 92.86
N LYS A 267 19.75 75.21 93.88
CA LYS A 267 19.21 73.84 94.00
C LYS A 267 18.01 73.58 93.09
N ALA A 268 17.16 74.58 92.85
CA ALA A 268 15.96 74.44 92.03
C ALA A 268 16.26 74.16 90.54
N LYS A 269 17.28 74.84 89.97
CA LYS A 269 17.68 74.65 88.56
C LYS A 269 18.46 73.36 88.28
N ALA A 270 19.08 72.77 89.29
CA ALA A 270 19.78 71.48 89.14
C ALA A 270 18.81 70.30 89.11
N GLN A 271 17.63 70.44 89.74
CA GLN A 271 16.57 69.42 89.78
C GLN A 271 15.77 69.38 88.47
N GLU A 272 15.52 70.54 87.86
CA GLU A 272 14.77 70.67 86.59
C GLU A 272 15.50 70.02 85.40
N ILE A 273 16.83 70.12 85.35
CA ILE A 273 17.66 69.52 84.29
C ILE A 273 17.73 67.99 84.41
N THR A 274 17.66 67.43 85.63
CA THR A 274 17.63 65.98 85.83
C THR A 274 16.28 65.37 85.45
N ASP A 275 15.19 66.08 85.74
CA ASP A 275 13.83 65.62 85.44
C ASP A 275 13.55 65.64 83.92
N GLU A 276 14.07 66.65 83.20
CA GLU A 276 13.90 66.79 81.74
C GLU A 276 14.73 65.75 80.94
N ALA A 277 15.90 65.36 81.45
CA ALA A 277 16.72 64.31 80.86
C ALA A 277 16.11 62.90 81.03
N GLU A 278 15.42 62.65 82.14
CA GLU A 278 14.72 61.39 82.40
C GLU A 278 13.44 61.26 81.56
N VAL A 279 12.69 62.35 81.37
CA VAL A 279 11.51 62.38 80.49
C VAL A 279 11.89 62.16 79.02
N ASN A 280 12.95 62.81 78.52
CA ASN A 280 13.41 62.61 77.15
C ASN A 280 13.90 61.18 76.91
N ARG A 281 14.67 60.61 77.85
CA ARG A 281 15.10 59.20 77.79
C ARG A 281 13.92 58.23 77.78
N THR A 282 12.88 58.50 78.58
CA THR A 282 11.68 57.67 78.65
C THR A 282 10.83 57.78 77.39
N ASN A 283 10.71 58.98 76.80
CA ASN A 283 10.03 59.21 75.52
C ASN A 283 10.75 58.53 74.35
N THR A 284 12.08 58.65 74.25
CA THR A 284 12.86 57.96 73.22
C THR A 284 12.79 56.44 73.39
N MET A 285 12.85 55.93 74.62
CA MET A 285 12.70 54.50 74.88
C MET A 285 11.31 53.98 74.51
N SER A 286 10.25 54.75 74.76
CA SER A 286 8.88 54.42 74.37
C SER A 286 8.69 54.40 72.85
N GLN A 287 9.22 55.39 72.13
CA GLN A 287 9.18 55.45 70.66
C GLN A 287 9.94 54.29 70.02
N VAL A 288 11.15 53.98 70.51
CA VAL A 288 11.93 52.84 70.01
C VAL A 288 11.25 51.51 70.31
N THR A 289 10.58 51.38 71.46
CA THR A 289 9.83 50.14 71.78
C THR A 289 8.62 49.98 70.87
N ALA A 290 7.89 51.07 70.58
CA ALA A 290 6.75 51.06 69.67
C ALA A 290 7.17 50.76 68.21
N GLU A 291 8.27 51.32 67.73
CA GLU A 291 8.81 51.03 66.39
C GLU A 291 9.28 49.56 66.28
N VAL A 292 9.91 49.02 67.32
CA VAL A 292 10.34 47.61 67.34
C VAL A 292 9.13 46.66 67.36
N GLU A 293 8.05 47.00 68.07
CA GLU A 293 6.80 46.22 68.01
C GLU A 293 6.13 46.32 66.65
N GLN A 294 6.12 47.49 66.02
CA GLN A 294 5.57 47.68 64.67
C GLN A 294 6.35 46.89 63.62
N ILE A 295 7.68 46.92 63.66
CA ILE A 295 8.54 46.12 62.76
C ILE A 295 8.32 44.62 62.98
N ARG A 296 8.15 44.17 64.23
CA ARG A 296 7.83 42.75 64.51
C ARG A 296 6.48 42.35 63.94
N ALA A 297 5.48 43.22 64.03
CA ALA A 297 4.16 42.98 63.46
C ALA A 297 4.22 42.92 61.92
N ASP A 298 4.95 43.83 61.28
CA ASP A 298 5.10 43.87 59.82
C ASP A 298 5.85 42.64 59.29
N ILE A 299 6.92 42.19 59.97
CA ILE A 299 7.66 40.98 59.61
C ILE A 299 6.76 39.73 59.73
N ALA A 300 5.96 39.63 60.80
CA ALA A 300 5.02 38.53 60.97
C ALA A 300 3.95 38.52 59.86
N ALA A 301 3.40 39.69 59.52
CA ALA A 301 2.44 39.83 58.43
C ALA A 301 3.03 39.43 57.07
N GLN A 302 4.27 39.84 56.79
CA GLN A 302 4.97 39.44 55.56
C GLN A 302 5.25 37.94 55.50
N GLN A 303 5.60 37.30 56.62
CA GLN A 303 5.78 35.85 56.68
C GLN A 303 4.47 35.08 56.46
N ASP A 304 3.36 35.55 57.03
CA ASP A 304 2.03 34.96 56.81
C ASP A 304 1.59 35.11 55.35
N GLU A 305 1.83 36.27 54.73
CA GLU A 305 1.49 36.51 53.31
C GLU A 305 2.35 35.66 52.37
N ALA A 306 3.65 35.53 52.64
CA ALA A 306 4.55 34.66 51.88
C ALA A 306 4.10 33.19 51.99
N THR A 307 3.73 32.73 53.19
CA THR A 307 3.25 31.37 53.41
C THR A 307 1.94 31.10 52.67
N LYS A 308 1.01 32.06 52.64
CA LYS A 308 -0.21 31.98 51.82
C LYS A 308 0.09 31.86 50.33
N LYS A 309 0.96 32.72 49.79
CA LYS A 309 1.33 32.68 48.37
C LYS A 309 1.99 31.36 47.97
N VAL A 310 2.84 30.80 48.84
CA VAL A 310 3.45 29.48 48.62
C VAL A 310 2.38 28.38 48.60
N ASN A 311 1.44 28.39 49.54
CA ASN A 311 0.36 27.40 49.56
C ASN A 311 -0.58 27.52 48.35
N GLU A 312 -0.88 28.74 47.88
CA GLU A 312 -1.65 28.97 46.65
C GLU A 312 -0.89 28.48 45.41
N LEU A 313 0.43 28.69 45.35
CA LEU A 313 1.28 28.16 44.27
C LEU A 313 1.29 26.63 44.27
N LEU A 314 1.42 25.99 45.44
CA LEU A 314 1.38 24.54 45.57
C LEU A 314 0.01 23.97 45.18
N ALA A 315 -1.08 24.63 45.55
CA ALA A 315 -2.43 24.25 45.14
C ALA A 315 -2.62 24.34 43.62
N ASN A 316 -2.22 25.45 43.00
CA ASN A 316 -2.24 25.61 41.54
C ASN A 316 -1.34 24.60 40.82
N LEU A 317 -0.19 24.25 41.40
CA LEU A 317 0.72 23.26 40.83
C LEU A 317 0.08 21.86 40.85
N GLU A 318 -0.56 21.49 41.96
CA GLU A 318 -1.24 20.20 42.08
C GLU A 318 -2.47 20.11 41.17
N GLU A 319 -3.23 21.19 40.99
CA GLU A 319 -4.33 21.27 40.03
C GLU A 319 -3.84 21.12 38.58
N ARG A 320 -2.74 21.80 38.21
CA ARG A 320 -2.14 21.63 36.88
C ARG A 320 -1.61 20.22 36.67
N ARG A 321 -1.02 19.61 37.71
CA ARG A 321 -0.52 18.24 37.64
C ARG A 321 -1.65 17.24 37.45
N THR A 322 -2.78 17.39 38.14
CA THR A 322 -3.93 16.50 37.97
C THR A 322 -4.59 16.67 36.60
N ALA A 323 -4.73 17.90 36.11
CA ALA A 323 -5.22 18.18 34.77
C ALA A 323 -4.33 17.57 33.69
N ALA A 324 -3.00 17.77 33.78
CA ALA A 324 -2.05 17.19 32.85
C ALA A 324 -2.05 15.65 32.88
N LYS A 325 -2.26 15.04 34.06
CA LYS A 325 -2.40 13.59 34.18
C LYS A 325 -3.68 13.08 33.50
N GLN A 326 -4.80 13.77 33.69
CA GLN A 326 -6.07 13.41 33.03
C GLN A 326 -5.96 13.50 31.51
N GLU A 327 -5.36 14.58 31.00
CA GLU A 327 -5.13 14.76 29.56
C GLU A 327 -4.19 13.67 29.00
N ALA A 328 -3.14 13.30 29.73
CA ALA A 328 -2.26 12.20 29.35
C ALA A 328 -2.99 10.85 29.34
N ASP A 329 -3.80 10.56 30.36
CA ASP A 329 -4.59 9.32 30.44
C ASP A 329 -5.64 9.25 29.30
N GLU A 330 -6.25 10.39 28.94
CA GLU A 330 -7.20 10.51 27.83
C GLU A 330 -6.52 10.31 26.47
N LEU A 331 -5.36 10.93 26.23
CA LEU A 331 -4.57 10.73 25.01
C LEU A 331 -4.11 9.27 24.86
N VAL A 332 -3.69 8.62 25.95
CA VAL A 332 -3.36 7.19 25.95
C VAL A 332 -4.59 6.34 25.65
N GLY A 333 -5.77 6.71 26.17
CA GLY A 333 -7.03 6.07 25.85
C GLY A 333 -7.40 6.17 24.37
N GLN A 334 -7.30 7.37 23.79
CA GLN A 334 -7.53 7.62 22.36
C GLN A 334 -6.55 6.82 21.50
N ALA A 335 -5.26 6.82 21.84
CA ALA A 335 -4.25 6.05 21.12
C ALA A 335 -4.53 4.54 21.14
N LYS A 336 -5.02 3.99 22.26
CA LYS A 336 -5.43 2.58 22.36
C LYS A 336 -6.62 2.28 21.46
N ASN A 337 -7.66 3.13 21.49
CA ASN A 337 -8.83 2.96 20.64
C ASN A 337 -8.46 3.00 19.16
N THR A 338 -7.66 3.98 18.73
CA THR A 338 -7.20 4.07 17.33
C THR A 338 -6.40 2.82 16.92
N ARG A 339 -5.58 2.26 17.82
CA ARG A 339 -4.87 1.01 17.55
C ARG A 339 -5.83 -0.17 17.40
N GLU A 340 -6.80 -0.31 18.28
CA GLU A 340 -7.81 -1.38 18.21
C GLU A 340 -8.68 -1.27 16.94
N GLU A 341 -9.07 -0.04 16.54
CA GLU A 341 -9.78 0.21 15.29
C GLU A 341 -8.92 -0.17 14.06
N ALA A 342 -7.63 0.18 14.07
CA ALA A 342 -6.71 -0.18 13.00
C ALA A 342 -6.50 -1.71 12.90
N ASP A 343 -6.37 -2.39 14.04
CA ASP A 343 -6.23 -3.85 14.11
C ASP A 343 -7.51 -4.54 13.60
N SER A 344 -8.70 -4.04 13.97
CA SER A 344 -9.98 -4.53 13.47
C SER A 344 -10.10 -4.33 11.96
N TYR A 345 -9.77 -3.13 11.46
CA TYR A 345 -9.83 -2.82 10.03
C TYR A 345 -8.88 -3.73 9.23
N ALA A 346 -7.67 -3.97 9.73
CA ALA A 346 -6.72 -4.87 9.09
C ALA A 346 -7.23 -6.32 9.08
N ALA A 347 -7.84 -6.79 10.17
CA ALA A 347 -8.44 -8.12 10.24
C ALA A 347 -9.60 -8.27 9.25
N ASP A 348 -10.51 -7.28 9.18
CA ASP A 348 -11.63 -7.27 8.24
C ASP A 348 -11.15 -7.26 6.80
N LYS A 349 -10.11 -6.48 6.47
CA LYS A 349 -9.55 -6.45 5.12
C LYS A 349 -8.86 -7.74 4.72
N ARG A 350 -8.18 -8.42 5.65
CA ARG A 350 -7.63 -9.76 5.40
C ARG A 350 -8.74 -10.76 5.13
N LYS A 351 -9.78 -10.75 5.95
CA LYS A 351 -10.94 -11.63 5.76
C LYS A 351 -11.63 -11.40 4.41
N GLU A 352 -11.84 -10.14 4.01
CA GLU A 352 -12.43 -9.79 2.72
C GLU A 352 -11.56 -10.28 1.55
N ALA A 353 -10.23 -10.13 1.65
CA ALA A 353 -9.29 -10.63 0.65
C ALA A 353 -9.30 -12.16 0.56
N ASP A 354 -9.35 -12.86 1.69
CA ASP A 354 -9.44 -14.33 1.74
C ASP A 354 -10.75 -14.83 1.12
N GLU A 355 -11.87 -14.17 1.40
CA GLU A 355 -13.17 -14.48 0.78
C GLU A 355 -13.15 -14.26 -0.73
N GLN A 356 -12.58 -13.16 -1.21
CA GLN A 356 -12.42 -12.89 -2.64
C GLN A 356 -11.51 -13.91 -3.32
N ALA A 357 -10.38 -14.27 -2.69
CA ALA A 357 -9.48 -15.28 -3.21
C ALA A 357 -10.18 -16.65 -3.32
N ALA A 358 -10.91 -17.05 -2.29
CA ALA A 358 -11.72 -18.27 -2.30
C ALA A 358 -12.79 -18.25 -3.41
N GLU A 359 -13.44 -17.11 -3.64
CA GLU A 359 -14.43 -16.96 -4.71
C GLU A 359 -13.81 -17.09 -6.10
N ILE A 360 -12.63 -16.50 -6.33
CA ILE A 360 -11.89 -16.60 -7.59
C ILE A 360 -11.51 -18.06 -7.85
N VAL A 361 -10.95 -18.76 -6.86
CA VAL A 361 -10.58 -20.18 -6.98
C VAL A 361 -11.80 -21.04 -7.28
N ARG A 362 -12.94 -20.79 -6.60
CA ARG A 362 -14.19 -21.50 -6.86
C ARG A 362 -14.68 -21.28 -8.29
N LYS A 363 -14.72 -20.03 -8.77
CA LYS A 363 -15.12 -19.70 -10.14
C LYS A 363 -14.20 -20.34 -11.18
N ALA A 364 -12.88 -20.28 -10.96
CA ALA A 364 -11.92 -20.92 -11.83
C ALA A 364 -12.11 -22.45 -11.88
N GLY A 365 -12.45 -23.08 -10.74
CA GLY A 365 -12.81 -24.49 -10.68
C GLY A 365 -14.08 -24.81 -11.47
N GLU A 366 -15.14 -24.03 -11.29
CA GLU A 366 -16.41 -24.19 -12.05
C GLU A 366 -16.19 -24.02 -13.55
N ASP A 367 -15.40 -23.03 -13.98
CA ASP A 367 -15.06 -22.81 -15.39
C ASP A 367 -14.23 -23.96 -15.96
N ALA A 368 -13.26 -24.48 -15.20
CA ALA A 368 -12.47 -25.64 -15.59
C ALA A 368 -13.34 -26.90 -15.76
N ASP A 369 -14.26 -27.15 -14.81
CA ASP A 369 -15.20 -28.26 -14.88
C ASP A 369 -16.14 -28.14 -16.09
N ASN A 370 -16.63 -26.93 -16.37
CA ASN A 370 -17.44 -26.65 -17.55
C ASN A 370 -16.67 -26.92 -18.85
N GLN A 371 -15.42 -26.47 -18.96
CA GLN A 371 -14.56 -26.77 -20.12
C GLN A 371 -14.31 -28.27 -20.29
N ILE A 372 -14.08 -29.00 -19.20
CA ILE A 372 -13.89 -30.45 -19.23
C ILE A 372 -15.17 -31.14 -19.72
N GLN A 373 -16.34 -30.73 -19.23
CA GLN A 373 -17.61 -31.27 -19.69
C GLN A 373 -17.87 -30.97 -21.16
N GLU A 374 -17.60 -29.75 -21.62
CA GLU A 374 -17.75 -29.36 -23.02
C GLU A 374 -16.86 -30.21 -23.92
N ARG A 375 -15.59 -30.41 -23.53
CA ARG A 375 -14.66 -31.29 -24.25
C ARG A 375 -15.10 -32.76 -24.24
N ARG A 376 -15.62 -33.27 -23.12
CA ARG A 376 -16.18 -34.63 -23.06
C ARG A 376 -17.37 -34.79 -23.99
N ASN A 377 -18.28 -33.81 -24.03
CA ASN A 377 -19.43 -33.84 -24.93
C ASN A 377 -19.01 -33.77 -26.39
N ALA A 378 -18.02 -32.95 -26.73
CA ALA A 378 -17.45 -32.88 -28.08
C ALA A 378 -16.82 -34.23 -28.48
N ALA A 379 -15.98 -34.80 -27.60
CA ALA A 379 -15.38 -36.12 -27.82
C ALA A 379 -16.43 -37.23 -27.99
N GLN A 380 -17.50 -37.20 -27.18
CA GLN A 380 -18.61 -38.14 -27.32
C GLN A 380 -19.32 -38.00 -28.68
N SER A 381 -19.57 -36.76 -29.12
CA SER A 381 -20.15 -36.51 -30.45
C SER A 381 -19.26 -37.01 -31.59
N GLU A 382 -17.94 -36.89 -31.47
CA GLU A 382 -17.00 -37.45 -32.43
C GLU A 382 -17.01 -38.98 -32.43
N LEU A 383 -17.01 -39.60 -31.25
CA LEU A 383 -17.11 -41.06 -31.10
C LEU A 383 -18.41 -41.60 -31.70
N ASP A 384 -19.54 -40.96 -31.45
CA ASP A 384 -20.83 -41.33 -32.03
C ASP A 384 -20.81 -41.20 -33.56
N GLY A 385 -20.18 -40.15 -34.08
CA GLY A 385 -19.97 -39.95 -35.52
C GLY A 385 -19.11 -41.05 -36.16
N LEU A 386 -18.02 -41.45 -35.49
CA LEU A 386 -17.16 -42.56 -35.91
C LEU A 386 -17.91 -43.89 -35.86
N ALA A 387 -18.66 -44.17 -34.80
CA ALA A 387 -19.47 -45.37 -34.66
C ALA A 387 -20.49 -45.50 -35.80
N LYS A 388 -21.16 -44.40 -36.16
CA LYS A 388 -22.09 -44.36 -37.30
C LYS A 388 -21.37 -44.68 -38.62
N ARG A 389 -20.18 -44.11 -38.83
CA ARG A 389 -19.39 -44.35 -40.05
C ARG A 389 -18.90 -45.80 -40.14
N ILE A 390 -18.53 -46.40 -39.01
CA ILE A 390 -18.20 -47.84 -38.93
C ILE A 390 -19.43 -48.69 -39.30
N ALA A 391 -20.60 -48.38 -38.76
CA ALA A 391 -21.83 -49.11 -39.09
C ALA A 391 -22.20 -49.00 -40.58
N GLU A 392 -22.03 -47.82 -41.18
CA GLU A 392 -22.21 -47.62 -42.63
C GLU A 392 -21.21 -48.45 -43.45
N LEU A 393 -19.95 -48.53 -43.02
CA LEU A 393 -18.93 -49.37 -43.67
C LEU A 393 -19.25 -50.86 -43.55
N GLN A 394 -19.68 -51.33 -42.38
CA GLN A 394 -20.11 -52.72 -42.17
C GLN A 394 -21.32 -53.08 -43.04
N SER A 395 -22.29 -52.17 -43.18
CA SER A 395 -23.44 -52.36 -44.08
C SER A 395 -23.02 -52.45 -45.56
N ARG A 396 -22.06 -51.61 -45.98
CA ARG A 396 -21.46 -51.71 -47.32
C ARG A 396 -20.73 -53.03 -47.50
N GLU A 397 -19.97 -53.47 -46.50
CA GLU A 397 -19.28 -54.77 -46.51
C GLU A 397 -20.27 -55.93 -46.64
N ALA A 398 -21.37 -55.92 -45.87
CA ALA A 398 -22.46 -56.90 -45.95
C ALA A 398 -23.13 -56.90 -47.34
N THR A 399 -23.37 -55.73 -47.91
CA THR A 399 -23.93 -55.59 -49.27
C THR A 399 -22.98 -56.13 -50.34
N ILE A 400 -21.68 -55.83 -50.21
CA ILE A 400 -20.65 -56.35 -51.10
C ILE A 400 -20.61 -57.87 -50.98
N THR A 401 -20.50 -58.43 -49.77
CA THR A 401 -20.47 -59.89 -49.56
C THR A 401 -21.74 -60.57 -50.06
N GLN A 402 -22.93 -59.97 -49.89
CA GLN A 402 -24.16 -60.48 -50.49
C GLN A 402 -24.10 -60.48 -52.01
N ARG A 403 -23.65 -59.39 -52.65
CA ARG A 403 -23.46 -59.36 -54.11
C ARG A 403 -22.43 -60.38 -54.58
N VAL A 404 -21.36 -60.62 -53.82
CA VAL A 404 -20.37 -61.67 -54.12
C VAL A 404 -21.01 -63.06 -54.01
N ALA A 405 -21.85 -63.29 -53.00
CA ALA A 405 -22.60 -64.53 -52.85
C ALA A 405 -23.63 -64.72 -53.98
N GLU A 406 -24.33 -63.68 -54.39
CA GLU A 406 -25.25 -63.67 -55.54
C GLU A 406 -24.51 -63.92 -56.84
N LEU A 407 -23.34 -63.31 -57.05
CA LEU A 407 -22.48 -63.58 -58.20
C LEU A 407 -21.98 -65.03 -58.19
N ARG A 408 -21.59 -65.58 -57.02
CA ARG A 408 -21.25 -67.00 -56.86
C ARG A 408 -22.45 -67.92 -57.13
N ALA A 409 -23.64 -67.57 -56.68
CA ALA A 409 -24.86 -68.33 -56.92
C ALA A 409 -25.30 -68.25 -58.39
N MET A 410 -25.20 -67.08 -59.03
CA MET A 410 -25.39 -66.92 -60.47
C MET A 410 -24.37 -67.74 -61.26
N PHE A 411 -23.11 -67.80 -60.82
CA PHE A 411 -22.11 -68.71 -61.35
C PHE A 411 -22.54 -70.18 -61.18
N ALA A 412 -22.87 -70.61 -59.96
CA ALA A 412 -23.28 -71.98 -59.66
C ALA A 412 -24.57 -72.40 -60.40
N GLN A 413 -25.52 -71.48 -60.61
CA GLN A 413 -26.79 -71.74 -61.29
C GLN A 413 -26.65 -71.74 -62.82
N ALA A 414 -25.77 -70.91 -63.38
CA ALA A 414 -25.36 -71.01 -64.78
C ALA A 414 -24.60 -72.33 -65.04
N PHE A 415 -23.99 -72.92 -64.01
CA PHE A 415 -23.35 -74.23 -64.06
C PHE A 415 -24.24 -75.43 -63.72
N SER A 416 -25.31 -75.25 -62.95
CA SER A 416 -26.21 -76.35 -62.56
C SER A 416 -27.15 -76.81 -63.68
N GLY A 417 -27.27 -76.02 -64.76
CA GLY A 417 -27.86 -76.44 -66.04
C GLY A 417 -27.00 -77.42 -66.85
N PHE A 418 -25.75 -77.65 -66.43
CA PHE A 418 -24.86 -78.67 -66.97
C PHE A 418 -24.80 -79.81 -65.96
N GLY A 419 -25.69 -80.79 -66.12
CA GLY A 419 -25.84 -81.91 -65.17
C GLY A 419 -24.54 -82.69 -64.97
N LEU A 420 -23.91 -82.52 -63.80
CA LEU A 420 -23.06 -83.51 -63.17
C LEU A 420 -23.46 -83.62 -61.69
N SER A 421 -24.21 -84.67 -61.37
CA SER A 421 -24.28 -85.21 -60.01
C SER A 421 -23.05 -86.08 -59.77
N ALA A 422 -22.19 -85.67 -58.85
CA ALA A 422 -21.25 -86.49 -58.06
C ALA A 422 -20.58 -85.53 -57.06
N ASP A 423 -21.13 -85.39 -55.85
CA ASP A 423 -20.78 -86.15 -54.65
C ASP A 423 -19.36 -85.86 -54.11
N ASN A 424 -19.35 -85.41 -52.86
CA ASN A 424 -18.24 -85.16 -51.93
C ASN A 424 -17.12 -84.14 -52.28
N SER A 425 -17.31 -82.95 -51.71
CA SER A 425 -16.35 -82.26 -50.82
C SER A 425 -15.22 -83.17 -50.28
N GLY A 426 -13.94 -82.86 -50.39
CA GLY A 426 -13.33 -81.52 -50.41
C GLY A 426 -13.01 -81.10 -48.99
N ASP A 427 -11.80 -81.42 -48.50
CA ASP A 427 -11.01 -80.43 -47.77
C ASP A 427 -9.52 -80.79 -47.81
N ALA A 428 -8.79 -80.11 -48.69
CA ALA A 428 -7.33 -80.13 -48.75
C ALA A 428 -6.86 -78.84 -49.41
N ALA A 429 -6.56 -77.83 -48.59
CA ALA A 429 -5.33 -77.03 -48.63
C ALA A 429 -5.53 -75.65 -47.98
N ALA A 430 -5.08 -75.51 -46.74
CA ALA A 430 -4.46 -74.26 -46.26
C ALA A 430 -3.63 -74.54 -44.99
N SER A 431 -2.38 -74.90 -45.20
CA SER A 431 -1.26 -74.80 -44.24
C SER A 431 -0.51 -73.52 -44.68
N LEU A 432 -0.15 -72.50 -43.89
CA LEU A 432 0.46 -72.33 -42.55
C LEU A 432 0.50 -70.80 -42.25
N PRO A 433 1.05 -70.28 -41.13
CA PRO A 433 1.03 -70.73 -39.75
C PRO A 433 0.50 -69.64 -38.78
N VAL A 434 0.14 -70.10 -37.58
CA VAL A 434 -0.15 -69.31 -36.38
C VAL A 434 1.10 -68.53 -35.93
N VAL A 435 0.97 -67.21 -35.76
CA VAL A 435 1.89 -66.39 -34.97
C VAL A 435 1.16 -65.93 -33.70
N ASN A 436 1.79 -66.30 -32.59
CA ASN A 436 1.53 -66.08 -31.18
C ASN A 436 0.76 -64.80 -30.78
N PRO A 437 -0.07 -64.85 -29.71
CA PRO A 437 -0.50 -63.66 -28.99
C PRO A 437 0.68 -63.06 -28.22
N VAL A 438 0.86 -61.75 -28.33
CA VAL A 438 1.71 -60.97 -27.41
C VAL A 438 0.91 -60.78 -26.11
N PRO A 439 1.51 -61.03 -24.93
CA PRO A 439 0.81 -60.96 -23.67
C PRO A 439 0.55 -59.51 -23.23
N GLU A 440 -0.47 -59.34 -22.39
CA GLU A 440 -0.73 -58.15 -21.59
C GLU A 440 0.56 -57.65 -20.93
N GLN A 441 0.89 -56.38 -21.17
CA GLN A 441 1.64 -55.58 -20.21
C GLN A 441 0.63 -54.65 -19.53
N GLN A 442 0.09 -55.15 -18.42
CA GLN A 442 -0.17 -54.30 -17.27
C GLN A 442 1.19 -53.76 -16.82
N GLN A 443 1.45 -52.49 -17.07
CA GLN A 443 2.36 -51.74 -16.22
C GLN A 443 1.50 -51.15 -15.11
N GLU A 444 1.58 -51.81 -13.96
CA GLU A 444 1.36 -51.19 -12.65
C GLU A 444 2.18 -49.89 -12.61
N SER A 445 1.50 -48.75 -12.64
CA SER A 445 2.04 -47.54 -12.05
C SER A 445 1.77 -47.67 -10.55
N ASP A 446 2.72 -48.29 -9.85
CA ASP A 446 2.78 -48.28 -8.40
C ASP A 446 2.75 -46.84 -7.89
N ASP A 447 1.96 -46.68 -6.83
CA ASP A 447 1.98 -45.55 -5.92
C ASP A 447 3.43 -45.22 -5.52
N GLU A 448 3.95 -44.08 -5.99
CA GLU A 448 5.04 -43.40 -5.30
C GLU A 448 4.44 -42.24 -4.50
N GLN A 449 4.24 -42.54 -3.22
CA GLN A 449 3.92 -41.61 -2.16
C GLN A 449 4.90 -40.43 -2.20
N ALA A 450 4.42 -39.26 -2.62
CA ALA A 450 5.05 -38.01 -2.26
C ALA A 450 4.82 -37.79 -0.76
N GLN A 451 5.80 -38.19 0.05
CA GLN A 451 6.00 -37.64 1.39
C GLN A 451 7.11 -36.58 1.36
N PRO A 452 7.03 -35.60 2.26
CA PRO A 452 7.63 -34.28 2.09
C PRO A 452 9.12 -34.31 2.44
N ASP A 453 9.95 -33.66 1.62
CA ASP A 453 11.28 -33.27 2.05
C ASP A 453 11.15 -32.02 2.93
N ASP A 454 11.06 -32.28 4.23
CA ASP A 454 11.56 -31.38 5.27
C ASP A 454 13.08 -31.23 5.09
N ALA A 455 13.52 -30.10 4.55
CA ALA A 455 14.87 -29.61 4.75
C ALA A 455 14.85 -28.54 5.83
N GLU A 456 14.94 -28.99 7.08
CA GLU A 456 15.52 -28.21 8.16
C GLU A 456 16.92 -27.75 7.74
N THR A 457 17.14 -26.44 7.67
CA THR A 457 18.47 -25.85 7.83
C THR A 457 18.47 -25.01 9.10
N ASP A 458 18.72 -25.70 10.21
CA ASP A 458 19.24 -25.18 11.47
C ASP A 458 20.53 -25.99 11.69
N GLY A 459 21.72 -25.48 11.93
CA GLY A 459 22.25 -24.15 12.13
C GLY A 459 23.76 -24.29 12.44
N GLN A 460 24.36 -23.18 12.86
CA GLN A 460 25.64 -23.02 13.59
C GLN A 460 26.77 -22.29 12.86
N SER A 461 26.85 -21.00 13.20
CA SER A 461 27.95 -20.41 13.97
C SER A 461 29.38 -20.82 13.61
N ALA A 462 30.13 -19.86 13.04
CA ALA A 462 31.54 -19.68 13.32
C ALA A 462 31.84 -18.19 13.50
N GLU A 463 32.21 -17.84 14.74
CA GLU A 463 32.89 -16.61 15.13
C GLU A 463 34.27 -16.46 14.46
N GLN A 464 34.74 -15.20 14.48
CA GLN A 464 36.05 -14.61 14.14
C GLN A 464 35.90 -13.72 12.90
N GLY A 465 35.87 -12.40 13.00
CA GLY A 465 36.62 -11.54 13.90
C GLY A 465 37.52 -10.69 13.01
N ASP A 466 37.15 -9.44 12.75
CA ASP A 466 38.16 -8.39 12.60
C ASP A 466 37.59 -7.03 12.95
N GLU A 467 38.40 -6.29 13.69
CA GLU A 467 38.16 -4.99 14.27
C GLU A 467 38.27 -3.86 13.23
N ALA A 468 37.88 -2.68 13.70
CA ALA A 468 38.38 -1.35 13.33
C ALA A 468 37.54 -0.53 12.34
N GLY A 469 36.94 0.54 12.90
CA GLY A 469 36.39 1.64 12.11
C GLY A 469 35.38 2.51 12.85
N GLN A 470 35.64 2.87 14.11
CA GLN A 470 34.94 3.96 14.78
C GLN A 470 35.26 5.28 14.06
N SER A 471 34.24 6.03 13.67
CA SER A 471 34.35 7.47 13.42
C SER A 471 33.24 8.18 14.18
N GLU A 472 33.58 8.66 15.37
CA GLU A 472 32.83 9.65 16.12
C GLU A 472 32.77 11.00 15.38
N PRO A 473 31.76 11.85 15.68
CA PRO A 473 31.59 13.16 15.09
C PRO A 473 32.48 14.19 15.82
N SER A 474 33.20 15.00 15.05
CA SER A 474 33.96 16.15 15.55
C SER A 474 33.05 17.37 15.73
N GLU A 475 32.93 17.84 16.97
CA GLU A 475 32.58 19.22 17.35
C GLU A 475 33.66 20.20 16.84
N PRO A 476 33.32 21.48 16.58
CA PRO A 476 34.29 22.56 16.65
C PRO A 476 34.06 23.45 17.88
N GLU A 477 35.19 23.82 18.47
CA GLU A 477 35.38 24.63 19.67
C GLU A 477 34.79 26.04 19.60
N ALA A 478 34.54 26.56 20.80
CA ALA A 478 34.36 27.97 21.09
C ALA A 478 35.68 28.75 20.95
N GLU A 479 35.60 29.93 20.35
CA GLU A 479 36.40 31.13 20.70
C GLU A 479 35.46 32.31 20.92
#